data_AF-A0AAJ4W3I8-F1
#
_entry.id   AF-A0AAJ4W3I8-F1
#
_cell.length_a   1.000
_cell.length_b   1.000
_cell.length_c   1.000
_cell.angle_alpha   90.00
_cell.angle_beta   90.00
_cell.angle_gamma   90.00
#
_symmetry.space_group_name_H-M   'P 1'
#
loop_
_entity.id
_entity.type
_entity.pdbx_description
1 polymer ?
#
loop_
_entity_poly.entity_id
_entity_poly.type
_entity_poly.pdbx_seq_one_letter_code
_entity_poly.pdbx_strand_id
1 'polypeptide(L)'
;MGWFTHQSKNWELKVGWLSYLAILFPFVLPPLAMLYMGVVGKIKNLVIASILWSGFYVGGYFLYLFYKDSGRLDILLFAILLSGALVIAMYLKEFLRRVHLKSIIKIRWNTDYDYLDFMRRKKISEVLSVSDFIDHLVTWQQEIKQQEVRGSIASMIQLTKSITKDNKHISELFIERHAYSIENMLQQYHQIELSKLDNDIIRLAESKIRTTLLSVINAFENELSNKTRYNHLTIDVDSEVYIQDLKNRGLL
;
A
#
# COMPACT_ATOMS: atom_id res chain seq x y z
N MET A 1 11.68 6.07 16.23
CA MET A 1 10.48 5.50 15.58
C MET A 1 9.30 5.54 16.54
N GLY A 2 8.09 5.56 16.00
CA GLY A 2 6.81 5.53 16.71
C GLY A 2 6.52 4.14 17.26
N TRP A 3 5.38 3.99 17.93
CA TRP A 3 4.95 2.72 18.52
C TRP A 3 4.30 1.80 17.48
N PHE A 4 3.59 2.35 16.49
CA PHE A 4 2.81 1.58 15.53
C PHE A 4 3.21 1.83 14.07
N THR A 5 3.94 2.91 13.81
CA THR A 5 4.37 3.37 12.50
C THR A 5 5.84 3.81 12.49
N HIS A 6 6.43 3.95 11.30
CA HIS A 6 7.78 4.49 11.14
C HIS A 6 7.90 5.99 11.43
N GLN A 7 6.79 6.70 11.67
CA GLN A 7 6.75 8.13 12.00
C GLN A 7 7.23 8.40 13.45
N SER A 8 7.36 9.68 13.83
CA SER A 8 7.73 10.05 15.21
C SER A 8 6.58 9.81 16.21
N LYS A 9 6.90 9.56 17.48
CA LYS A 9 5.89 9.41 18.55
C LYS A 9 5.00 10.65 18.69
N ASN A 10 5.57 11.84 18.50
CA ASN A 10 4.82 13.10 18.52
C ASN A 10 3.79 13.19 17.38
N TRP A 11 4.12 12.61 16.21
CA TRP A 11 3.18 12.53 15.10
C TRP A 11 2.02 11.58 15.41
N GLU A 12 2.29 10.39 15.97
CA GLU A 12 1.25 9.44 16.36
C GLU A 12 0.29 10.04 17.40
N LEU A 13 0.82 10.78 18.39
CA LEU A 13 0.03 11.49 19.38
C LEU A 13 -0.82 12.61 18.76
N LYS A 14 -0.26 13.40 17.83
CA LYS A 14 -1.00 14.48 17.15
C LYS A 14 -2.12 13.95 16.26
N VAL A 15 -1.92 12.81 15.61
CA VAL A 15 -2.93 12.23 14.70
C VAL A 15 -3.96 11.41 15.47
N GLY A 16 -3.51 10.65 16.48
CA GLY A 16 -4.36 9.80 17.31
C GLY A 16 -4.96 10.47 18.54
N TRP A 17 -4.79 11.79 18.73
CA TRP A 17 -5.14 12.51 19.96
C TRP A 17 -6.57 12.20 20.44
N LEU A 18 -7.54 12.19 19.52
CA LEU A 18 -8.93 11.93 19.83
C LEU A 18 -9.18 10.47 20.23
N SER A 19 -8.47 9.53 19.61
CA SER A 19 -8.53 8.11 19.96
C SER A 19 -7.91 7.85 21.34
N TYR A 20 -6.80 8.50 21.67
CA TYR A 20 -6.18 8.40 23.00
C TYR A 20 -7.07 9.01 24.08
N LEU A 21 -7.66 10.19 23.82
CA LEU A 21 -8.64 10.79 24.73
C LEU A 21 -9.85 9.89 24.94
N ALA A 22 -10.35 9.23 23.89
CA ALA A 22 -11.49 8.34 24.00
C ALA A 22 -11.21 7.06 24.80
N ILE A 23 -9.96 6.60 24.83
CA ILE A 23 -9.54 5.49 25.69
C ILE A 23 -9.49 5.94 27.16
N LEU A 24 -8.98 7.15 27.43
CA LEU A 24 -8.90 7.70 28.80
C LEU A 24 -10.26 8.13 29.35
N PHE A 25 -11.17 8.59 28.48
CA PHE A 25 -12.51 9.04 28.82
C PHE A 25 -13.56 8.21 28.06
N PRO A 26 -13.77 6.95 28.47
CA PRO A 26 -14.61 5.99 27.76
C PRO A 26 -16.11 6.33 27.80
N PHE A 27 -16.53 7.33 28.58
CA PHE A 27 -17.94 7.59 28.86
C PHE A 27 -18.63 8.51 27.85
N VAL A 28 -17.87 9.26 27.05
CA VAL A 28 -18.43 10.31 26.17
C VAL A 28 -17.81 10.27 24.77
N LEU A 29 -16.49 10.13 24.72
CA LEU A 29 -15.71 10.32 23.52
C LEU A 29 -15.66 9.13 22.55
N PRO A 30 -15.94 7.85 22.93
CA PRO A 30 -15.76 6.75 22.00
C PRO A 30 -16.54 6.82 20.68
N PRO A 31 -17.85 7.17 20.65
CA PRO A 31 -18.57 7.25 19.38
C PRO A 31 -17.97 8.31 18.43
N LEU A 32 -17.57 9.46 18.97
CA LEU A 32 -16.91 10.54 18.19
C LEU A 32 -15.55 10.11 17.65
N ALA A 33 -14.74 9.45 18.48
CA ALA A 33 -13.44 8.94 18.06
C ALA A 33 -13.55 7.84 17.01
N MET A 34 -14.54 6.94 17.12
CA MET A 34 -14.83 5.92 16.08
C MET A 34 -15.20 6.58 14.75
N LEU A 35 -16.05 7.60 14.77
CA LEU A 35 -16.44 8.33 13.57
C LEU A 35 -15.23 9.02 12.93
N TYR A 36 -14.44 9.73 13.72
CA TYR A 36 -13.21 10.37 13.26
C TYR A 36 -12.24 9.37 12.62
N MET A 37 -11.97 8.24 13.30
CA MET A 37 -11.11 7.19 12.78
C MET A 37 -11.66 6.57 11.49
N GLY A 38 -12.98 6.37 11.43
CA GLY A 38 -13.68 5.84 10.25
C GLY A 38 -13.59 6.76 9.04
N VAL A 39 -13.79 8.07 9.21
CA VAL A 39 -13.75 9.05 8.11
C VAL A 39 -12.32 9.32 7.66
N VAL A 40 -11.41 9.61 8.61
CA VAL A 40 -10.03 9.99 8.28
C VAL A 40 -9.25 8.79 7.73
N GLY A 41 -9.44 7.61 8.32
CA GLY A 41 -8.82 6.35 7.93
C GLY A 41 -9.56 5.58 6.83
N LYS A 42 -10.74 6.04 6.39
CA LYS A 42 -11.63 5.36 5.41
C LYS A 42 -11.99 3.92 5.79
N ILE A 43 -12.26 3.68 7.07
CA ILE A 43 -12.64 2.37 7.63
C ILE A 43 -14.16 2.33 7.80
N LYS A 44 -14.87 1.66 6.88
CA LYS A 44 -16.34 1.60 6.87
C LYS A 44 -16.92 1.02 8.18
N ASN A 45 -16.28 -0.03 8.71
CA ASN A 45 -16.75 -0.71 9.92
C ASN A 45 -16.78 0.22 11.14
N LEU A 46 -15.82 1.14 11.26
CA LEU A 46 -15.79 2.11 12.36
C LEU A 46 -16.88 3.19 12.22
N VAL A 47 -17.25 3.57 10.99
CA VAL A 47 -18.37 4.50 10.77
C VAL A 47 -19.67 3.86 11.24
N ILE A 48 -19.92 2.60 10.86
CA ILE A 48 -21.11 1.85 11.29
C ILE A 48 -21.09 1.66 12.82
N ALA A 49 -19.95 1.26 13.38
CA ALA A 49 -19.78 1.11 14.83
C ALA A 49 -20.07 2.43 15.56
N SER A 50 -19.66 3.58 15.02
CA SER A 50 -19.92 4.88 15.64
C SER A 50 -21.43 5.19 15.74
N ILE A 51 -22.21 4.82 14.73
CA ILE A 51 -23.66 5.03 14.71
C ILE A 51 -24.33 4.12 15.73
N LEU A 52 -23.95 2.84 15.76
CA LEU A 52 -24.48 1.86 16.70
C LEU A 52 -24.16 2.25 18.16
N TRP A 53 -22.90 2.62 18.45
CA TRP A 53 -22.50 3.04 19.80
C TRP A 53 -23.11 4.37 20.21
N SER A 54 -23.30 5.30 19.28
CA SER A 54 -24.07 6.53 19.56
C SER A 54 -25.50 6.20 19.99
N GLY A 55 -26.16 5.25 19.30
CA GLY A 55 -27.48 4.75 19.65
C GLY A 55 -27.52 4.12 21.05
N PHE A 56 -26.54 3.28 21.38
CA PHE A 56 -26.44 2.68 22.72
C PHE A 56 -26.17 3.70 23.82
N TYR A 57 -25.37 4.74 23.55
CA TYR A 57 -25.09 5.79 24.53
C TYR A 57 -26.33 6.63 24.80
N VAL A 58 -27.04 7.06 23.75
CA VAL A 58 -28.29 7.82 23.89
C VAL A 58 -29.38 6.98 24.55
N GLY A 59 -29.58 5.74 24.10
CA GLY A 59 -30.57 4.83 24.67
C GLY A 59 -30.27 4.46 26.12
N GLY A 60 -28.99 4.24 26.44
CA GLY A 60 -28.54 4.01 27.80
C GLY A 60 -28.79 5.21 28.71
N TYR A 61 -28.42 6.41 28.27
CA TYR A 61 -28.68 7.64 29.03
C TYR A 61 -30.17 7.90 29.22
N PHE A 62 -31.00 7.61 28.21
CA PHE A 62 -32.45 7.69 28.32
C PHE A 62 -32.96 6.72 29.39
N LEU A 63 -32.56 5.45 29.37
CA LEU A 63 -32.96 4.47 30.39
C LEU A 63 -32.51 4.88 31.80
N TYR A 64 -31.32 5.46 31.94
CA TYR A 64 -30.83 6.00 33.21
C TYR A 64 -31.74 7.09 33.79
N LEU A 65 -32.29 7.97 32.94
CA LEU A 65 -33.19 9.03 33.38
C LEU A 65 -34.53 8.51 33.93
N PHE A 66 -35.06 7.42 33.37
CA PHE A 66 -36.35 6.83 33.79
C PHE A 66 -36.23 5.83 34.94
N TYR A 67 -35.08 5.16 35.08
CA TYR A 67 -34.90 4.03 36.00
C TYR A 67 -33.65 4.18 36.90
N LYS A 68 -33.42 5.41 37.36
CA LYS A 68 -32.22 5.88 38.08
C LYS A 68 -31.81 5.05 39.31
N ASP A 69 -32.72 4.27 39.91
CA ASP A 69 -32.51 3.58 41.19
C ASP A 69 -32.15 2.08 41.06
N SER A 70 -31.88 1.62 39.83
CA SER A 70 -31.56 0.22 39.54
C SER A 70 -30.06 0.03 39.31
N GLY A 71 -29.36 -0.53 40.29
CA GLY A 71 -27.92 -0.85 40.18
C GLY A 71 -27.55 -1.80 39.02
N ARG A 72 -28.53 -2.57 38.50
CA ARG A 72 -28.33 -3.40 37.28
C ARG A 72 -28.15 -2.55 36.02
N LEU A 73 -28.80 -1.39 35.96
CA LEU A 73 -28.69 -0.47 34.83
C LEU A 73 -27.34 0.24 34.85
N ASP A 74 -26.84 0.61 36.03
CA ASP A 74 -25.51 1.21 36.16
C ASP A 74 -24.40 0.29 35.64
N ILE A 75 -24.46 -1.00 35.98
CA ILE A 75 -23.51 -2.01 35.49
C ILE A 75 -23.60 -2.18 33.97
N LEU A 76 -24.82 -2.22 33.44
CA LEU A 76 -25.06 -2.36 31.99
C LEU A 76 -24.54 -1.12 31.23
N LEU A 77 -24.80 0.08 31.73
CA LEU A 77 -24.30 1.33 31.17
C LEU A 77 -22.78 1.37 31.22
N PHE A 78 -22.19 1.03 32.36
CA PHE A 78 -20.74 0.97 32.51
C PHE A 78 -20.11 0.02 31.49
N ALA A 79 -20.68 -1.17 31.30
CA ALA A 79 -20.21 -2.14 30.32
C ALA A 79 -20.31 -1.64 28.87
N ILE A 80 -21.45 -1.02 28.50
CA ILE A 80 -21.65 -0.43 27.17
C ILE A 80 -20.62 0.68 26.92
N LEU A 81 -20.43 1.59 27.87
CA LEU A 81 -19.51 2.72 27.74
C LEU A 81 -18.07 2.22 27.59
N LEU A 82 -17.64 1.29 28.44
CA LEU A 82 -16.29 0.72 28.42
C LEU A 82 -16.01 -0.10 27.15
N SER A 83 -17.01 -0.81 26.63
CA SER A 83 -16.87 -1.56 25.37
C SER A 83 -16.51 -0.65 24.18
N GLY A 84 -16.96 0.61 24.19
CA GLY A 84 -16.63 1.58 23.13
C GLY A 84 -15.14 1.93 23.11
N ALA A 85 -14.54 2.13 24.28
CA ALA A 85 -13.10 2.37 24.37
C ALA A 85 -12.28 1.14 23.97
N LEU A 86 -12.77 -0.07 24.27
CA LEU A 86 -12.13 -1.31 23.87
C LEU A 86 -12.08 -1.46 22.35
N VAL A 87 -13.19 -1.18 21.66
CA VAL A 87 -13.24 -1.18 20.19
C VAL A 87 -12.22 -0.18 19.61
N ILE A 88 -12.11 1.03 20.16
CA ILE A 88 -11.11 2.01 19.71
C ILE A 88 -9.69 1.48 19.89
N ALA A 89 -9.38 0.89 21.04
CA ALA A 89 -8.06 0.34 21.31
C ALA A 89 -7.68 -0.75 20.30
N MET A 90 -8.63 -1.63 19.93
CA MET A 90 -8.41 -2.66 18.91
C MET A 90 -8.10 -2.06 17.53
N TYR A 91 -8.78 -0.99 17.15
CA TYR A 91 -8.61 -0.36 15.83
C TYR A 91 -7.53 0.73 15.76
N LEU A 92 -6.97 1.16 16.90
CA LEU A 92 -6.00 2.25 16.97
C LEU A 92 -4.78 2.00 16.09
N LYS A 93 -4.21 0.79 16.17
CA LYS A 93 -3.03 0.40 15.38
C LYS A 93 -3.32 0.45 13.88
N GLU A 94 -4.47 -0.08 13.47
CA GLU A 94 -4.89 -0.11 12.07
C GLU A 94 -5.15 1.31 11.54
N PHE A 95 -5.82 2.15 12.34
CA PHE A 95 -6.06 3.55 12.02
C PHE A 95 -4.77 4.33 11.78
N LEU A 96 -3.81 4.28 12.71
CA LEU A 96 -2.54 5.02 12.58
C LEU A 96 -1.75 4.59 11.35
N ARG A 97 -1.72 3.29 11.04
CA ARG A 97 -1.08 2.75 9.85
C ARG A 97 -1.73 3.23 8.55
N ARG A 98 -3.07 3.23 8.49
CA ARG A 98 -3.80 3.77 7.34
C ARG A 98 -3.59 5.26 7.17
N VAL A 99 -3.62 6.05 8.24
CA VAL A 99 -3.37 7.50 8.12
C VAL A 99 -1.95 7.77 7.61
N HIS A 100 -0.97 6.99 8.06
CA HIS A 100 0.38 7.11 7.51
C HIS A 100 0.41 6.73 6.02
N LEU A 101 -0.19 5.61 5.61
CA LEU A 101 -0.29 5.23 4.20
C LEU A 101 -1.00 6.29 3.36
N LYS A 102 -1.98 7.01 3.91
CA LYS A 102 -2.71 8.07 3.21
C LYS A 102 -1.80 9.22 2.75
N SER A 103 -0.71 9.47 3.46
CA SER A 103 0.27 10.48 3.08
C SER A 103 1.11 10.06 1.85
N ILE A 104 1.07 8.78 1.48
CA ILE A 104 1.90 8.17 0.43
C ILE A 104 1.04 7.70 -0.75
N ILE A 105 -0.16 7.18 -0.48
CA ILE A 105 -1.07 6.59 -1.48
C ILE A 105 -2.51 7.09 -1.32
N LYS A 106 -3.26 7.09 -2.42
CA LYS A 106 -4.71 7.37 -2.42
C LYS A 106 -5.49 6.16 -1.89
N ILE A 107 -5.74 6.14 -0.58
CA ILE A 107 -6.48 5.06 0.09
C ILE A 107 -7.94 4.99 -0.38
N ARG A 108 -8.42 3.77 -0.64
CA ARG A 108 -9.82 3.45 -0.95
C ARG A 108 -10.55 2.88 0.28
N TRP A 109 -11.88 2.99 0.27
CA TRP A 109 -12.71 2.39 1.31
C TRP A 109 -12.63 0.86 1.24
N ASN A 110 -12.69 0.20 2.40
CA ASN A 110 -12.86 -1.26 2.52
C ASN A 110 -11.81 -2.10 1.76
N THR A 111 -10.57 -1.62 1.72
CA THR A 111 -9.42 -2.35 1.16
C THR A 111 -8.40 -2.55 2.27
N ASP A 112 -7.92 -3.78 2.42
CA ASP A 112 -6.87 -4.12 3.39
C ASP A 112 -5.49 -3.83 2.78
N TYR A 113 -4.66 -3.14 3.55
CA TYR A 113 -3.31 -2.77 3.15
C TYR A 113 -2.33 -3.40 4.13
N ASP A 114 -1.43 -4.25 3.63
CA ASP A 114 -0.30 -4.70 4.45
C ASP A 114 0.73 -3.57 4.57
N TYR A 115 0.67 -2.88 5.72
CA TYR A 115 1.56 -1.77 6.04
C TYR A 115 3.04 -2.16 6.04
N LEU A 116 3.39 -3.34 6.57
CA LEU A 116 4.79 -3.75 6.73
C LEU A 116 5.40 -4.10 5.38
N ASP A 117 4.64 -4.85 4.58
CA ASP A 117 5.04 -5.23 3.23
C ASP A 117 5.11 -3.99 2.31
N PHE A 118 4.16 -3.05 2.43
CA PHE A 118 4.22 -1.79 1.68
C PHE A 118 5.41 -0.90 2.08
N MET A 119 5.69 -0.75 3.38
CA MET A 119 6.84 0.05 3.84
C MET A 119 8.17 -0.61 3.50
N ARG A 120 8.23 -1.95 3.54
CA ARG A 120 9.40 -2.71 3.07
C ARG A 120 9.63 -2.46 1.58
N ARG A 121 8.59 -2.59 0.75
CA ARG A 121 8.64 -2.26 -0.67
C ARG A 121 9.10 -0.82 -0.91
N LYS A 122 8.50 0.16 -0.21
CA LYS A 122 8.86 1.58 -0.36
C LYS A 122 10.32 1.85 0.00
N LYS A 123 10.82 1.30 1.12
CA LYS A 123 12.20 1.49 1.55
C LYS A 123 13.22 0.92 0.56
N ILE A 124 12.86 -0.16 -0.14
CA ILE A 124 13.71 -0.78 -1.16
C ILE A 124 13.64 0.02 -2.47
N SER A 125 12.45 0.48 -2.83
CA SER A 125 12.19 1.36 -3.96
C SER A 125 12.91 2.72 -3.88
N GLU A 126 13.01 3.34 -2.70
CA GLU A 126 13.76 4.60 -2.50
C GLU A 126 15.29 4.45 -2.60
N VAL A 127 15.81 3.21 -2.68
CA VAL A 127 17.27 2.91 -2.67
C VAL A 127 17.80 2.43 -4.03
N LEU A 128 16.95 2.08 -4.98
CA LEU A 128 17.40 1.69 -6.33
C LEU A 128 17.17 2.80 -7.34
N SER A 129 18.26 3.48 -7.72
CA SER A 129 18.24 4.21 -8.98
C SER A 129 18.10 3.24 -10.17
N VAL A 130 17.68 3.75 -11.32
CA VAL A 130 17.59 2.94 -12.56
C VAL A 130 18.93 2.29 -12.91
N SER A 131 20.04 2.99 -12.65
CA SER A 131 21.39 2.46 -12.82
C SER A 131 21.65 1.29 -11.88
N ASP A 132 21.33 1.42 -10.59
CA ASP A 132 21.57 0.36 -9.60
C ASP A 132 20.77 -0.91 -9.95
N PHE A 133 19.52 -0.74 -10.40
CA PHE A 133 18.70 -1.87 -10.83
C PHE A 133 19.28 -2.58 -12.06
N ILE A 134 19.78 -1.83 -13.04
CA ILE A 134 20.46 -2.41 -14.22
C ILE A 134 21.73 -3.16 -13.77
N ASP A 135 22.52 -2.59 -12.87
CA ASP A 135 23.77 -3.20 -12.39
C ASP A 135 23.51 -4.48 -11.61
N HIS A 136 22.44 -4.52 -10.80
CA HIS A 136 21.99 -5.72 -10.12
C HIS A 136 21.54 -6.80 -11.10
N LEU A 137 20.76 -6.44 -12.13
CA LEU A 137 20.35 -7.39 -13.17
C LEU A 137 21.54 -7.93 -13.95
N VAL A 138 22.55 -7.11 -14.26
CA VAL A 138 23.80 -7.55 -14.90
C VAL A 138 24.54 -8.55 -14.01
N THR A 139 24.58 -8.30 -12.71
CA THR A 139 25.18 -9.22 -11.73
C THR A 139 24.45 -10.56 -11.74
N TRP A 140 23.12 -10.55 -11.65
CA TRP A 140 22.31 -11.78 -11.71
C TRP A 140 22.44 -12.53 -13.04
N GLN A 141 22.61 -11.82 -14.16
CA GLN A 141 22.85 -12.43 -15.47
C GLN A 141 24.18 -13.22 -15.53
N GLN A 142 25.16 -12.84 -14.71
CA GLN A 142 26.45 -13.54 -14.60
C GLN A 142 26.38 -14.72 -13.63
N GLU A 143 25.61 -14.59 -12.54
CA GLU A 143 25.52 -15.61 -11.48
C GLU A 143 24.61 -16.80 -11.85
N ILE A 144 23.55 -16.55 -12.61
CA ILE A 144 22.61 -17.59 -13.06
C ILE A 144 23.21 -18.37 -14.23
N LYS A 145 23.21 -19.70 -14.18
CA LYS A 145 23.80 -20.53 -15.26
C LYS A 145 22.79 -20.87 -16.35
N GLN A 146 21.52 -21.01 -15.98
CA GLN A 146 20.48 -21.39 -16.93
C GLN A 146 20.27 -20.36 -18.05
N GLN A 147 20.50 -20.77 -19.29
CA GLN A 147 20.56 -19.86 -20.44
C GLN A 147 19.24 -19.16 -20.75
N GLU A 148 18.12 -19.86 -20.55
CA GLU A 148 16.78 -19.28 -20.74
C GLU A 148 16.56 -18.07 -19.81
N VAL A 149 16.84 -18.24 -18.52
CA VAL A 149 16.68 -17.19 -17.51
C VAL A 149 17.64 -16.03 -17.76
N ARG A 150 18.90 -16.31 -18.13
CA ARG A 150 19.86 -15.28 -18.54
C ARG A 150 19.38 -14.47 -19.74
N GLY A 151 18.74 -15.12 -20.72
CA GLY A 151 18.12 -14.47 -21.87
C GLY A 151 17.00 -13.52 -21.44
N SER A 152 16.15 -13.96 -20.51
CA SER A 152 15.06 -13.11 -19.99
C SER A 152 15.57 -11.90 -19.19
N ILE A 153 16.65 -12.07 -18.42
CA ILE A 153 17.34 -10.96 -17.74
C ILE A 153 17.94 -9.98 -18.75
N ALA A 154 18.54 -10.48 -19.83
CA ALA A 154 19.07 -9.62 -20.90
C ALA A 154 17.97 -8.77 -21.55
N SER A 155 16.80 -9.36 -21.83
CA SER A 155 15.63 -8.64 -22.32
C SER A 155 15.18 -7.56 -21.34
N MET A 156 15.10 -7.86 -20.03
CA MET A 156 14.76 -6.88 -18.99
C MET A 156 15.75 -5.70 -18.98
N ILE A 157 17.05 -5.97 -19.04
CA ILE A 157 18.09 -4.93 -19.09
C ILE A 157 17.90 -4.04 -20.32
N GLN A 158 17.70 -4.65 -21.50
CA GLN A 158 17.52 -3.93 -22.76
C GLN A 158 16.27 -3.03 -22.72
N LEU A 159 15.14 -3.56 -22.25
CA LEU A 159 13.90 -2.80 -22.08
C LEU A 159 14.11 -1.63 -21.13
N THR A 160 14.68 -1.89 -19.95
CA THR A 160 14.96 -0.87 -18.93
C THR A 160 15.83 0.26 -19.49
N LYS A 161 16.90 -0.08 -20.24
CA LYS A 161 17.75 0.90 -20.92
C LYS A 161 17.00 1.70 -21.99
N SER A 162 16.19 1.03 -22.81
CA SER A 162 15.43 1.68 -23.89
C SER A 162 14.46 2.73 -23.34
N ILE A 163 13.72 2.41 -22.28
CA ILE A 163 12.73 3.34 -21.71
C ILE A 163 13.41 4.54 -21.05
N THR A 164 14.52 4.30 -20.37
CA THR A 164 15.26 5.37 -19.67
C THR A 164 15.76 6.42 -20.65
N LYS A 165 16.04 6.02 -21.90
CA LYS A 165 16.38 6.93 -22.99
C LYS A 165 15.20 7.83 -23.39
N ASP A 166 13.98 7.30 -23.38
CA ASP A 166 12.79 7.98 -23.88
C ASP A 166 12.01 8.75 -22.78
N ASN A 167 11.96 8.23 -21.54
CA ASN A 167 11.26 8.88 -20.43
C ASN A 167 11.78 8.43 -19.03
N LYS A 168 12.79 9.15 -18.53
CA LYS A 168 13.47 8.87 -17.25
C LYS A 168 12.52 8.78 -16.03
N HIS A 169 11.56 9.69 -15.92
CA HIS A 169 10.64 9.74 -14.77
C HIS A 169 9.68 8.55 -14.73
N ILE A 170 9.22 8.09 -15.89
CA ILE A 170 8.36 6.92 -15.99
C ILE A 170 9.13 5.64 -15.66
N SER A 171 10.38 5.53 -16.11
CA SER A 171 11.27 4.42 -15.77
C SER A 171 11.48 4.31 -14.27
N GLU A 172 11.80 5.43 -13.59
CA GLU A 172 12.03 5.47 -12.15
C GLU A 172 10.81 4.94 -11.38
N LEU A 173 9.63 5.53 -11.59
CA LEU A 173 8.40 5.14 -10.88
C LEU A 173 7.92 3.71 -11.20
N PHE A 174 8.36 3.16 -12.33
CA PHE A 174 8.03 1.80 -12.76
C PHE A 174 8.99 0.76 -12.16
N ILE A 175 10.28 1.08 -12.11
CA ILE A 175 11.32 0.29 -11.44
C ILE A 175 11.04 0.23 -9.94
N GLU A 176 10.66 1.36 -9.33
CA GLU A 176 10.18 1.42 -7.94
C GLU A 176 9.08 0.38 -7.62
N ARG A 177 8.19 0.10 -8.60
CA ARG A 177 7.06 -0.81 -8.42
C ARG A 177 7.46 -2.28 -8.52
N HIS A 178 8.41 -2.61 -9.40
CA HIS A 178 8.64 -3.98 -9.85
C HIS A 178 10.03 -4.54 -9.49
N ALA A 179 11.04 -3.69 -9.25
CA ALA A 179 12.42 -4.09 -9.03
C ALA A 179 12.58 -5.11 -7.91
N TYR A 180 11.97 -4.86 -6.75
CA TYR A 180 12.08 -5.76 -5.59
C TYR A 180 11.53 -7.16 -5.88
N SER A 181 10.36 -7.24 -6.51
CA SER A 181 9.73 -8.53 -6.79
C SER A 181 10.59 -9.35 -7.75
N ILE A 182 11.19 -8.69 -8.75
CA ILE A 182 12.08 -9.31 -9.73
C ILE A 182 13.38 -9.76 -9.04
N GLU A 183 14.05 -8.89 -8.27
CA GLU A 183 15.28 -9.24 -7.56
C GLU A 183 15.09 -10.39 -6.58
N ASN A 184 14.01 -10.36 -5.80
CA ASN A 184 13.72 -11.42 -4.84
C ASN A 184 13.41 -12.76 -5.55
N MET A 185 12.79 -12.73 -6.73
CA MET A 185 12.60 -13.94 -7.55
C MET A 185 13.92 -14.47 -8.10
N LEU A 186 14.81 -13.59 -8.58
CA LEU A 186 16.14 -13.96 -9.08
C LEU A 186 17.01 -14.55 -7.98
N GLN A 187 16.99 -13.95 -6.78
CA GLN A 187 17.70 -14.45 -5.61
C GLN A 187 17.20 -15.85 -5.21
N GLN A 188 15.88 -16.06 -5.14
CA GLN A 188 15.31 -17.37 -4.83
C GLN A 188 15.65 -18.41 -5.90
N TYR A 189 15.61 -18.02 -7.17
CA TYR A 189 16.02 -18.89 -8.28
C TYR A 189 17.48 -19.32 -8.16
N HIS A 190 18.39 -18.37 -7.91
CA HIS A 190 19.81 -18.65 -7.74
C HIS A 190 20.09 -19.54 -6.52
N GLN A 191 19.38 -19.33 -5.40
CA GLN A 191 19.50 -20.19 -4.22
C GLN A 191 19.11 -21.65 -4.51
N ILE A 192 18.07 -21.86 -5.31
CA ILE A 192 17.66 -23.21 -5.74
C ILE A 192 18.74 -23.82 -6.63
N GLU A 193 19.27 -23.06 -7.59
CA GLU A 193 20.34 -23.50 -8.49
C GLU A 193 21.63 -23.88 -7.72
N LEU A 194 21.98 -23.11 -6.68
CA LEU A 194 23.12 -23.39 -5.80
C LEU A 194 22.90 -24.60 -4.90
N SER A 195 21.66 -24.88 -4.51
CA SER A 195 21.36 -25.95 -3.54
C SER A 195 21.78 -27.34 -4.03
N LYS A 196 21.86 -27.57 -5.35
CA LYS A 196 22.15 -28.88 -5.99
C LYS A 196 21.27 -30.03 -5.47
N LEU A 197 20.15 -29.72 -4.83
CA LEU A 197 19.24 -30.71 -4.27
C LEU A 197 18.32 -31.22 -5.40
N ASP A 198 18.55 -32.47 -5.82
CA ASP A 198 17.73 -33.12 -6.85
C ASP A 198 16.56 -33.87 -6.21
N ASN A 199 15.47 -33.15 -5.94
CA ASN A 199 14.20 -33.71 -5.48
C ASN A 199 13.06 -33.12 -6.32
N ASP A 200 12.04 -33.92 -6.62
CA ASP A 200 10.84 -33.53 -7.35
C ASP A 200 10.21 -32.23 -6.86
N ILE A 201 10.20 -32.01 -5.54
CA ILE A 201 9.67 -30.79 -4.91
C ILE A 201 10.47 -29.55 -5.35
N ILE A 202 11.79 -29.67 -5.45
CA ILE A 202 12.70 -28.57 -5.79
C ILE A 202 12.65 -28.30 -7.30
N ARG A 203 12.57 -29.33 -8.14
CA ARG A 203 12.33 -29.16 -9.59
C ARG A 203 11.01 -28.47 -9.89
N LEU A 204 9.95 -28.81 -9.15
CA LEU A 204 8.65 -28.14 -9.26
C LEU A 204 8.73 -26.67 -8.83
N ALA A 205 9.42 -26.38 -7.72
CA ALA A 205 9.64 -25.01 -7.26
C ALA A 205 10.44 -24.18 -8.25
N GLU A 206 11.52 -24.74 -8.81
CA GLU A 206 12.34 -24.11 -9.84
C GLU A 206 11.51 -23.79 -11.09
N SER A 207 10.76 -24.77 -11.60
CA SER A 207 9.89 -24.59 -12.77
C SER A 207 8.82 -23.52 -12.53
N LYS A 208 8.24 -23.48 -11.32
CA LYS A 208 7.26 -22.47 -10.92
C LYS A 208 7.86 -21.07 -10.85
N ILE A 209 9.07 -20.92 -10.29
CA ILE A 209 9.76 -19.63 -10.23
C ILE A 209 10.14 -19.17 -11.64
N ARG A 210 10.64 -20.08 -12.49
CA ARG A 210 10.97 -19.77 -13.89
C ARG A 210 9.76 -19.27 -14.67
N THR A 211 8.65 -20.01 -14.64
CA THR A 211 7.40 -19.63 -15.32
C THR A 211 6.82 -18.32 -14.80
N THR A 212 6.91 -18.09 -13.49
CA THR A 212 6.49 -16.83 -12.87
C THR A 212 7.37 -15.66 -13.34
N LEU A 213 8.70 -15.84 -13.36
CA LEU A 213 9.64 -14.83 -13.82
C LEU A 213 9.37 -14.44 -15.28
N LEU A 214 9.19 -15.41 -16.17
CA LEU A 214 8.83 -15.16 -17.57
C LEU A 214 7.51 -14.40 -17.71
N SER A 215 6.51 -14.75 -16.89
CA SER A 215 5.22 -14.06 -16.88
C SER A 215 5.34 -12.62 -16.40
N VAL A 216 6.17 -12.38 -15.38
CA VAL A 216 6.47 -11.04 -14.86
C VAL A 216 7.16 -10.19 -15.93
N ILE A 217 8.08 -10.76 -16.70
CA ILE A 217 8.78 -10.06 -17.78
C ILE A 217 7.81 -9.69 -18.91
N ASN A 218 6.95 -10.61 -19.31
CA ASN A 218 5.92 -10.32 -20.32
C ASN A 218 4.91 -9.27 -19.82
N ALA A 219 4.54 -9.31 -18.54
CA ALA A 219 3.68 -8.29 -17.95
C ALA A 219 4.39 -6.92 -17.90
N PHE A 220 5.68 -6.92 -17.58
CA PHE A 220 6.55 -5.74 -17.58
C PHE A 220 6.61 -5.11 -18.97
N GLU A 221 6.84 -5.90 -20.02
CA GLU A 221 6.81 -5.45 -21.42
C GLU A 221 5.45 -4.84 -21.82
N ASN A 222 4.35 -5.49 -21.45
CA ASN A 222 3.01 -5.06 -21.82
C ASN A 222 2.58 -3.78 -21.09
N GLU A 223 2.78 -3.69 -19.76
CA GLU A 223 2.43 -2.49 -18.99
C GLU A 223 3.20 -1.27 -19.52
N LEU A 224 4.44 -1.49 -19.90
CA LEU A 224 5.32 -0.48 -20.41
C LEU A 224 4.98 -0.03 -21.84
N SER A 225 4.76 -0.96 -22.77
CA SER A 225 4.30 -0.67 -24.13
C SER A 225 2.99 0.11 -24.13
N ASN A 226 2.05 -0.28 -23.26
CA ASN A 226 0.79 0.42 -23.09
C ASN A 226 1.01 1.86 -22.57
N LYS A 227 1.85 2.05 -21.56
CA LYS A 227 2.11 3.37 -20.97
C LYS A 227 2.77 4.33 -21.97
N THR A 228 3.70 3.84 -22.79
CA THR A 228 4.31 4.61 -23.89
C THR A 228 3.27 4.99 -24.94
N ARG A 229 2.41 4.06 -25.36
CA ARG A 229 1.34 4.33 -26.32
C ARG A 229 0.34 5.38 -25.84
N TYR A 230 -0.08 5.33 -24.58
CA TYR A 230 -0.99 6.32 -24.00
C TYR A 230 -0.37 7.72 -23.91
N ASN A 231 0.92 7.81 -23.60
CA ASN A 231 1.63 9.10 -23.59
C ASN A 231 1.75 9.70 -24.99
N HIS A 232 2.08 8.90 -26.01
CA HIS A 232 2.11 9.38 -27.39
C HIS A 232 0.73 9.88 -27.84
N LEU A 233 -0.34 9.12 -27.55
CA LEU A 233 -1.71 9.56 -27.85
C LEU A 233 -2.08 10.87 -27.14
N THR A 234 -1.59 11.09 -25.92
CA THR A 234 -1.87 12.33 -25.17
C THR A 234 -1.08 13.50 -25.75
N ILE A 235 0.19 13.29 -26.12
CA ILE A 235 1.01 14.31 -26.79
C ILE A 235 0.42 14.67 -28.16
N ASP A 236 -0.06 13.69 -28.93
CA ASP A 236 -0.68 13.93 -30.23
C ASP A 236 -1.97 14.74 -30.08
N VAL A 237 -2.82 14.39 -29.12
CA VAL A 237 -4.05 15.14 -28.82
C VAL A 237 -3.74 16.55 -28.31
N ASP A 238 -2.79 16.72 -27.40
CA ASP A 238 -2.40 18.03 -26.88
C ASP A 238 -1.76 18.91 -27.96
N SER A 239 -0.96 18.32 -28.85
CA SER A 239 -0.35 19.00 -29.99
C SER A 239 -1.38 19.40 -31.04
N GLU A 240 -2.36 18.53 -31.32
CA GLU A 240 -3.44 18.82 -32.26
C GLU A 240 -4.38 19.90 -31.70
N VAL A 241 -4.71 19.86 -30.40
CA VAL A 241 -5.45 20.91 -29.71
C VAL A 241 -4.67 22.24 -29.70
N TYR A 242 -3.36 22.20 -29.48
CA TYR A 242 -2.51 23.39 -29.52
C TYR A 242 -2.40 23.98 -30.94
N ILE A 243 -2.23 23.15 -31.97
CA ILE A 243 -2.25 23.59 -33.39
C ILE A 243 -3.63 24.18 -33.74
N GLN A 244 -4.71 23.57 -33.26
CA GLN A 244 -6.06 24.08 -33.45
C GLN A 244 -6.26 25.43 -32.74
N ASP A 245 -5.73 25.59 -31.52
CA ASP A 245 -5.75 26.87 -30.80
C ASP A 245 -4.92 27.94 -31.52
N LEU A 246 -3.74 27.58 -32.05
CA LEU A 246 -2.91 28.49 -32.86
C LEU A 246 -3.61 28.95 -34.15
N LYS A 247 -4.27 28.03 -34.87
CA LYS A 247 -5.11 28.36 -36.05
C LYS A 247 -6.30 29.24 -35.68
N ASN A 248 -7.00 28.92 -34.60
CA ASN A 248 -8.14 29.71 -34.12
C ASN A 248 -7.74 31.12 -33.68
N ARG A 249 -6.50 31.31 -33.21
CA ARG A 249 -5.92 32.60 -32.86
C ARG A 249 -5.27 33.34 -34.04
N GLY A 250 -5.29 32.75 -35.25
CA GLY A 250 -4.72 33.35 -36.47
C GLY A 250 -3.19 33.46 -36.44
N LEU A 251 -2.53 32.63 -35.63
CA LEU A 251 -1.06 32.57 -35.54
C LEU A 251 -0.46 31.55 -36.52
N LEU A 252 -1.33 30.81 -37.24
CA LEU A 252 -1.06 29.86 -38.32
C LEU A 252 -2.13 29.99 -39.41
#